data_AF-E6STN1-F1
#
_entry.id   AF-E6STN1-F1
#
_cell.length_a   1.000
_cell.length_b   1.000
_cell.length_c   1.000
_cell.angle_alpha   90.00
_cell.angle_beta   90.00
_cell.angle_gamma   90.00
#
_symmetry.space_group_name_H-M   'P 1'
#
loop_
_entity.id
_entity.type
_entity.pdbx_description
1 polymer ?
#
loop_
_entity_poly.entity_id
_entity_poly.type
_entity_poly.pdbx_seq_one_letter_code
_entity_poly.pdbx_strand_id
1 'polypeptide(L)'
;MKTLLGLFFLFFSFFLLSCQQSSHSQTTDEEGTKELMDTTPKATAIFWIDKSKDPLKKEFPIPIRSVKTKVDIDSTGKVEILSYVKPQDGKVRKYIQHRMKMFRVSKIMLDSGFVKAGEQYVQLRYMPEKMPK
;
A
#
# COMPACT_ATOMS: atom_id res chain seq x y z
N MET A 1 -19.17 -46.58 -11.59
CA MET A 1 -18.56 -45.31 -11.15
C MET A 1 -19.67 -44.36 -10.72
N LYS A 2 -20.17 -44.47 -9.49
CA LYS A 2 -21.28 -43.61 -8.98
C LYS A 2 -21.09 -43.20 -7.52
N THR A 3 -20.13 -43.81 -6.82
CA THR A 3 -19.85 -43.60 -5.40
C THR A 3 -18.70 -42.61 -5.14
N LEU A 4 -18.00 -42.15 -6.19
CA LEU A 4 -16.87 -41.21 -6.04
C LEU A 4 -17.30 -39.73 -6.04
N LEU A 5 -18.51 -39.43 -6.54
CA LEU A 5 -19.03 -38.05 -6.60
C LEU A 5 -19.63 -37.58 -5.26
N GLY A 6 -20.11 -38.51 -4.42
CA GLY A 6 -20.69 -38.20 -3.10
C GLY A 6 -19.66 -37.80 -2.04
N LEU A 7 -18.42 -38.30 -2.14
CA LEU A 7 -17.32 -37.95 -1.23
C LEU A 7 -16.83 -36.51 -1.42
N PHE A 8 -16.95 -35.97 -2.65
CA PHE A 8 -16.51 -34.60 -2.95
C PHE A 8 -17.48 -33.54 -2.38
N PHE A 9 -18.79 -33.83 -2.36
CA PHE A 9 -19.79 -32.94 -1.77
C PHE A 9 -19.75 -32.92 -0.24
N LEU A 10 -19.40 -34.02 0.41
CA LEU A 10 -19.24 -34.07 1.88
C LEU A 10 -18.01 -33.26 2.37
N PHE A 11 -16.92 -33.25 1.61
CA PHE A 11 -15.74 -32.44 1.94
C PHE A 11 -15.98 -30.93 1.78
N PHE A 12 -16.81 -30.52 0.81
CA PHE A 12 -17.11 -29.11 0.57
C PHE A 12 -18.00 -28.51 1.68
N SER A 13 -18.82 -29.32 2.36
CA SER A 13 -19.69 -28.88 3.45
C SER A 13 -18.94 -28.59 4.76
N PHE A 14 -17.77 -29.19 4.99
CA PHE A 14 -16.99 -28.97 6.22
C PHE A 14 -16.20 -27.65 6.22
N PHE A 15 -15.88 -27.09 5.05
CA PHE A 15 -15.15 -25.82 4.95
C PHE A 15 -16.00 -24.58 5.25
N LEU A 16 -17.34 -24.68 5.16
CA LEU A 16 -18.25 -23.55 5.38
C LEU A 16 -18.75 -23.42 6.82
N LEU A 17 -18.35 -24.34 7.72
CA LEU A 17 -18.75 -24.33 9.14
C LEU A 17 -17.62 -23.90 10.11
N SER A 18 -16.48 -23.39 9.61
CA SER A 18 -15.42 -22.86 10.47
C SER A 18 -15.53 -21.35 10.74
N CYS A 19 -16.62 -20.72 10.29
CA CYS A 19 -16.97 -19.34 10.62
C CYS A 19 -18.08 -19.32 11.67
N GLN A 20 -17.78 -19.67 12.92
CA GLN A 20 -18.41 -19.04 14.10
C GLN A 20 -17.78 -19.53 15.42
N GLN A 21 -17.59 -18.56 16.32
CA GLN A 21 -17.31 -18.64 17.77
C GLN A 21 -15.87 -18.91 18.23
N SER A 22 -15.15 -17.81 18.48
CA SER A 22 -14.51 -17.63 19.78
C SER A 22 -14.97 -16.32 20.43
N SER A 23 -16.24 -16.26 20.82
CA SER A 23 -16.69 -15.30 21.83
C SER A 23 -16.25 -15.83 23.20
N HIS A 24 -15.04 -15.48 23.62
CA HIS A 24 -14.68 -15.55 25.04
C HIS A 24 -14.96 -14.19 25.67
N SER A 25 -16.07 -14.12 26.39
CA SER A 25 -16.39 -13.04 27.32
C SER A 25 -15.39 -13.03 28.47
N GLN A 26 -14.71 -11.90 28.68
CA GLN A 26 -14.33 -11.45 30.01
C GLN A 26 -14.90 -10.04 30.17
N THR A 27 -15.94 -9.95 30.99
CA THR A 27 -16.38 -8.72 31.62
C THR A 27 -15.31 -8.27 32.61
N THR A 28 -15.01 -6.97 32.62
CA THR A 28 -14.81 -6.06 33.77
C THR A 28 -13.80 -5.00 33.36
N ASP A 29 -14.35 -3.86 32.96
CA ASP A 29 -13.84 -2.49 33.18
C ASP A 29 -14.19 -1.60 31.97
N GLU A 30 -15.16 -0.73 32.22
CA GLU A 30 -15.63 0.31 31.33
C GLU A 30 -14.52 1.33 31.11
N GLU A 31 -13.67 1.12 30.11
CA GLU A 31 -12.92 2.20 29.51
C GLU A 31 -13.22 2.18 28.02
N GLY A 32 -14.05 3.15 27.60
CA GLY A 32 -14.62 3.24 26.27
C GLY A 32 -13.58 2.91 25.20
N THR A 33 -13.78 1.77 24.53
CA THR A 33 -13.11 1.45 23.28
C THR A 33 -13.53 2.54 22.31
N LYS A 34 -12.76 3.62 22.27
CA LYS A 34 -12.80 4.57 21.18
C LYS A 34 -12.45 3.72 19.96
N GLU A 35 -13.44 3.35 19.17
CA GLU A 35 -13.18 2.92 17.79
C GLU A 35 -12.33 4.04 17.20
N LEU A 36 -11.02 3.79 17.11
CA LEU A 36 -10.08 4.70 16.48
C LEU A 36 -10.43 4.64 14.99
N MET A 37 -11.44 5.43 14.59
CA MET A 37 -11.77 5.62 13.19
C MET A 37 -10.47 6.02 12.51
N ASP A 38 -9.99 5.19 11.57
CA ASP A 38 -8.78 5.46 10.81
C ASP A 38 -9.06 6.67 9.90
N THR A 39 -8.83 7.87 10.43
CA THR A 39 -9.00 9.14 9.71
C THR A 39 -7.88 9.37 8.70
N THR A 40 -6.95 8.41 8.53
CA THR A 40 -5.86 8.54 7.59
C THR A 40 -6.39 8.58 6.16
N PRO A 41 -6.08 9.62 5.36
CA PRO A 41 -6.54 9.70 3.98
C PRO A 41 -6.16 8.45 3.17
N LYS A 42 -7.07 7.95 2.33
CA LYS A 42 -6.80 6.81 1.44
C LYS A 42 -5.90 7.25 0.28
N ALA A 43 -4.90 6.43 -0.05
CA ALA A 43 -4.06 6.67 -1.21
C ALA A 43 -4.81 6.29 -2.51
N THR A 44 -4.72 7.14 -3.52
CA THR A 44 -5.33 6.92 -4.85
C THR A 44 -4.43 6.08 -5.76
N ALA A 45 -3.11 6.16 -5.58
CA ALA A 45 -2.12 5.43 -6.36
C ALA A 45 -0.90 5.01 -5.53
N ILE A 46 -0.15 4.03 -6.03
CA ILE A 46 1.12 3.59 -5.46
C ILE A 46 2.25 3.89 -6.45
N PHE A 47 3.20 4.72 -6.06
CA PHE A 47 4.34 5.10 -6.88
C PHE A 47 5.61 4.40 -6.42
N TRP A 48 6.17 3.58 -7.30
CA TRP A 48 7.46 2.94 -7.08
C TRP A 48 8.58 3.87 -7.56
N ILE A 49 9.10 4.68 -6.64
CA ILE A 49 10.09 5.72 -6.95
C ILE A 49 11.50 5.14 -7.17
N ASP A 50 11.68 3.87 -6.82
CA ASP A 50 12.92 3.11 -6.91
C ASP A 50 12.89 1.97 -7.90
N LYS A 51 11.94 1.95 -8.84
CA LYS A 51 11.76 0.87 -9.82
C LYS A 51 13.13 0.31 -10.28
N SER A 52 13.45 -0.93 -9.89
CA SER A 52 14.62 -1.61 -10.44
C SER A 52 14.31 -1.97 -11.89
N LYS A 53 15.32 -1.90 -12.76
CA LYS A 53 15.18 -2.39 -14.15
C LYS A 53 15.05 -3.92 -14.20
N ASP A 54 15.40 -4.60 -13.11
CA ASP A 54 15.50 -6.06 -13.04
C ASP A 54 15.14 -6.55 -11.63
N PRO A 55 13.84 -6.77 -11.33
CA PRO A 55 13.39 -7.29 -10.02
C PRO A 55 13.76 -8.77 -9.83
N LEU A 56 14.08 -9.48 -10.91
CA LEU A 56 14.37 -10.92 -10.92
C LEU A 56 15.80 -11.27 -10.52
N LYS A 57 16.72 -10.29 -10.47
CA LYS A 57 18.14 -10.49 -10.17
C LYS A 57 18.49 -10.55 -8.68
N LYS A 58 17.53 -10.37 -7.78
CA LYS A 58 17.81 -10.42 -6.34
C LYS A 58 17.29 -11.72 -5.77
N GLU A 59 18.22 -12.56 -5.30
CA GLU A 59 17.95 -13.86 -4.67
C GLU A 59 17.17 -13.75 -3.35
N PHE A 60 17.14 -12.55 -2.74
CA PHE A 60 16.52 -12.31 -1.44
C PHE A 60 15.40 -11.27 -1.48
N PRO A 61 14.41 -11.36 -0.56
CA PRO A 61 13.37 -10.35 -0.41
C PRO A 61 14.00 -8.98 -0.12
N ILE A 62 13.80 -8.04 -1.02
CA ILE A 62 14.30 -6.68 -0.81
C ILE A 62 13.36 -5.97 0.15
N PRO A 63 13.85 -5.42 1.28
CA PRO A 63 13.00 -4.61 2.14
C PRO A 63 12.42 -3.42 1.36
N ILE A 64 11.10 -3.31 1.36
CA ILE A 64 10.35 -2.21 0.74
C ILE A 64 9.70 -1.40 1.85
N ARG A 65 9.94 -0.09 1.84
CA ARG A 65 9.26 0.85 2.74
C ARG A 65 8.27 1.70 1.97
N SER A 66 7.25 2.15 2.68
CA SER A 66 6.13 2.89 2.11
C SER A 66 5.89 4.17 2.91
N VAL A 67 5.71 5.31 2.23
CA VAL A 67 5.37 6.60 2.83
C VAL A 67 4.15 7.19 2.14
N LYS A 68 3.16 7.63 2.92
CA LYS A 68 1.94 8.25 2.39
C LYS A 68 2.12 9.76 2.35
N THR A 69 1.87 10.37 1.19
CA THR A 69 2.13 11.80 0.94
C THR A 69 0.94 12.43 0.23
N LYS A 70 0.64 13.68 0.58
CA LYS A 70 -0.15 14.55 -0.28
C LYS A 70 0.77 15.09 -1.38
N VAL A 71 0.36 14.94 -2.63
CA VAL A 71 1.11 15.39 -3.79
C VAL A 71 0.23 16.24 -4.70
N ASP A 72 0.85 17.08 -5.49
CA ASP A 72 0.25 17.67 -6.69
C ASP A 72 0.87 17.02 -7.93
N ILE A 73 0.03 16.67 -8.90
CA ILE A 73 0.45 16.03 -10.15
C ILE A 73 0.04 16.95 -11.30
N ASP A 74 1.02 17.49 -12.02
CA ASP A 74 0.72 18.37 -13.15
C ASP A 74 0.35 17.58 -14.42
N SER A 75 -0.10 18.28 -15.44
CA SER A 75 -0.46 17.71 -16.74
C SER A 75 0.72 17.08 -17.50
N THR A 76 1.96 17.39 -17.11
CA THR A 76 3.18 16.77 -17.66
C THR A 76 3.57 15.49 -16.92
N GLY A 77 2.90 15.18 -15.81
CA GLY A 77 3.19 14.06 -14.93
C GLY A 77 4.30 14.33 -13.92
N LYS A 78 4.76 15.58 -13.77
CA LYS A 78 5.62 15.97 -12.65
C LYS A 78 4.81 15.86 -11.36
N VAL A 79 5.45 15.29 -10.34
CA VAL A 79 4.82 15.08 -9.04
C VAL A 79 5.58 15.89 -8.00
N GLU A 80 4.87 16.80 -7.35
CA GLU A 80 5.38 17.63 -6.26
C GLU A 80 4.84 17.13 -4.92
N ILE A 81 5.70 16.96 -3.92
CA ILE A 81 5.27 16.57 -2.57
C ILE A 81 4.87 17.83 -1.82
N LEU A 82 3.60 17.90 -1.43
CA LEU A 82 3.06 18.98 -0.61
C LEU A 82 3.26 18.70 0.87
N SER A 83 2.94 17.48 1.32
CA SER A 83 3.10 17.09 2.73
C SER A 83 3.22 15.59 2.92
N TYR A 84 3.76 15.20 4.08
CA TYR A 84 3.81 13.82 4.54
C TYR A 84 2.67 13.58 5.54
N VAL A 85 1.92 12.49 5.38
CA VAL A 85 0.81 12.18 6.29
C VAL A 85 1.31 11.81 7.69
N LYS A 86 2.46 11.12 7.76
CA LYS A 86 3.16 10.84 9.01
C LYS A 86 4.53 11.50 8.99
N PRO A 87 5.04 12.05 10.11
CA PRO A 87 6.39 12.57 10.20
C PRO A 87 7.41 11.56 9.68
N GLN A 88 8.42 12.05 8.94
CA GLN A 88 9.49 11.23 8.37
C GLN A 88 10.84 11.81 8.77
N ASP A 89 11.81 10.93 9.00
CA ASP A 89 13.19 11.32 9.30
C ASP A 89 13.80 12.17 8.18
N GLY A 90 14.71 13.08 8.53
CA GLY A 90 15.36 13.97 7.57
C GLY A 90 16.06 13.24 6.42
N LYS A 91 16.69 12.09 6.71
CA LYS A 91 17.33 11.24 5.68
C LYS A 91 16.31 10.71 4.66
N VAL A 92 15.16 10.20 5.14
CA VAL A 92 14.08 9.68 4.29
C VAL A 92 13.48 10.80 3.44
N ARG A 93 13.19 11.96 4.04
CA ARG A 93 12.67 13.13 3.32
C ARG A 93 13.61 13.56 2.18
N LYS A 94 14.90 13.70 2.46
CA LYS A 94 15.92 14.10 1.47
C LYS A 94 16.03 13.08 0.34
N TYR A 95 16.01 11.79 0.68
CA TYR A 95 16.06 10.72 -0.31
C TYR A 95 14.84 10.73 -1.24
N ILE A 96 13.63 10.76 -0.67
CA ILE A 96 12.39 10.79 -1.45
C ILE A 96 12.39 12.03 -2.36
N GLN A 97 12.70 13.22 -1.84
CA GLN A 97 12.77 14.44 -2.63
C GLN A 97 13.74 14.30 -3.81
N HIS A 98 14.92 13.70 -3.61
CA HIS A 98 15.88 13.47 -4.69
C HIS A 98 15.31 12.55 -5.78
N ARG A 99 14.66 11.44 -5.41
CA ARG A 99 14.03 10.52 -6.38
C ARG A 99 12.89 11.19 -7.15
N MET A 100 12.10 12.00 -6.47
CA MET A 100 10.96 12.71 -7.08
C MET A 100 11.38 13.73 -8.15
N LYS A 101 12.61 14.26 -8.10
CA LYS A 101 13.13 15.16 -9.16
C LYS A 101 13.06 14.52 -10.55
N MET A 102 13.33 13.22 -10.64
CA MET A 102 13.35 12.46 -11.89
C MET A 102 12.08 11.65 -12.12
N PHE A 103 11.31 11.36 -11.07
CA PHE A 103 10.07 10.60 -11.19
C PHE A 103 9.02 11.39 -11.98
N ARG A 104 8.39 10.74 -12.95
CA ARG A 104 7.27 11.28 -13.71
C ARG A 104 6.20 10.21 -13.85
N VAL A 105 4.94 10.60 -13.67
CA VAL A 105 3.79 9.79 -14.07
C VAL A 105 3.76 9.78 -15.59
N SER A 106 3.61 8.60 -16.20
CA SER A 106 3.58 8.51 -17.65
C SER A 106 2.32 9.18 -18.21
N LYS A 107 2.44 9.82 -19.37
CA LYS A 107 1.31 10.43 -20.08
C LYS A 107 0.19 9.42 -20.35
N ILE A 108 0.52 8.16 -20.64
CA ILE A 108 -0.46 7.08 -20.81
C ILE A 108 -1.30 6.87 -19.55
N MET A 109 -0.69 6.92 -18.35
CA MET A 109 -1.42 6.78 -17.08
C MET A 109 -2.31 7.98 -16.79
N LEU A 110 -1.93 9.17 -17.23
CA LEU A 110 -2.76 10.38 -17.10
C LEU A 110 -3.92 10.37 -18.10
N ASP A 111 -3.63 10.13 -19.38
CA ASP A 111 -4.60 10.15 -20.47
C ASP A 111 -5.66 9.04 -20.31
N SER A 112 -5.28 7.89 -19.73
CA SER A 112 -6.23 6.80 -19.41
C SER A 112 -7.08 7.08 -18.15
N GLY A 113 -6.77 8.12 -17.39
CA GLY A 113 -7.41 8.42 -16.11
C GLY A 113 -7.03 7.47 -14.96
N PHE A 114 -6.07 6.57 -15.18
CA PHE A 114 -5.56 5.68 -14.13
C PHE A 114 -4.90 6.45 -12.99
N VAL A 115 -4.21 7.55 -13.32
CA VAL A 115 -3.76 8.57 -12.37
C VAL A 115 -4.38 9.90 -12.78
N LYS A 116 -4.97 10.62 -11.82
CA LYS A 116 -5.55 11.95 -12.08
C LYS A 116 -4.50 13.03 -11.87
N ALA A 117 -4.61 14.14 -12.60
CA ALA A 117 -3.86 15.36 -12.27
C ALA A 117 -4.46 16.06 -11.05
N GLY A 118 -3.70 16.98 -10.45
CA GLY A 118 -4.08 17.75 -9.27
C GLY A 118 -3.71 17.10 -7.93
N GLU A 119 -4.19 17.72 -6.86
CA GLU A 119 -3.89 17.32 -5.50
C GLU A 119 -4.53 15.98 -5.11
N GLN A 120 -3.72 15.04 -4.62
CA GLN A 120 -4.23 13.78 -4.07
C GLN A 120 -3.24 13.12 -3.11
N TYR A 121 -3.72 12.11 -2.38
CA TYR A 121 -2.87 11.29 -1.53
C TYR A 121 -2.35 10.08 -2.29
N VAL A 122 -1.04 9.83 -2.24
CA VAL A 122 -0.40 8.68 -2.87
C VAL A 122 0.49 7.93 -1.89
N GLN A 123 0.74 6.67 -2.19
CA GLN A 123 1.68 5.84 -1.44
C GLN A 123 2.99 5.73 -2.23
N LEU A 124 4.06 6.35 -1.73
CA LEU A 124 5.40 6.19 -2.30
C LEU A 124 6.04 4.92 -1.75
N ARG A 125 6.52 4.03 -2.64
CA ARG A 125 7.28 2.83 -2.31
C ARG A 125 8.73 2.99 -2.72
N TYR A 126 9.64 2.73 -1.79
CA TYR A 126 11.07 2.88 -1.97
C TYR A 126 11.85 1.75 -1.30
N MET A 127 13.12 1.60 -1.70
CA MET A 127 14.01 0.54 -1.25
C MET A 127 15.10 1.17 -0.36
N PRO A 128 15.11 0.93 0.97
CA PRO A 128 16.07 1.54 1.88
C PRO A 128 17.54 1.27 1.52
N GLU A 129 17.83 0.12 0.90
CA GLU A 129 19.18 -0.23 0.43
C GLU A 129 19.76 0.77 -0.58
N LYS A 130 18.91 1.51 -1.30
CA LYS A 130 19.31 2.54 -2.25
C LYS A 130 19.53 3.91 -1.59
N MET A 131 19.19 4.05 -0.31
CA MET A 131 19.49 5.27 0.44
C MET A 131 20.98 5.32 0.77
N PRO A 132 21.64 6.48 0.58
CA PRO A 132 23.01 6.67 1.05
C PRO A 132 23.05 6.53 2.59
N LYS A 133 24.11 5.91 3.11
CA LYS A 133 24.33 5.68 4.55
C LYS A 133 24.63 6.99 5.28
#